data_AF-A0A643K5M4-F1
#
_entry.id   AF-A0A643K5M4-F1
#
_cell.length_a   1.000
_cell.length_b   1.000
_cell.length_c   1.000
_cell.angle_alpha   90.00
_cell.angle_beta   90.00
_cell.angle_gamma   90.00
#
_symmetry.space_group_name_H-M   'P 1'
#
loop_
_entity.id
_entity.type
_entity.pdbx_description
1 polymer ?
#
loop_
_entity_poly.entity_id
_entity_poly.type
_entity_poly.pdbx_seq_one_letter_code
_entity_poly.pdbx_strand_id
1 'polypeptide(L)'
;MPSTADHGGRSLVLALLVLLSGCAGLPAEPSVDAALFDSSSGVALGVGSDPVPTASPAVPNSEVEPADNPWGHTPIVVGVDGLDDGRDYASLVESAVTYWHENATETAYDPAFVVRPNASNPDVRVTVVEEITSCGGYHGRDAVGCAPILNSSSSENTTPVLVSAGYDDETTRTVITHEFGHLLGLTHDDAERYDVMGPRIETTPLPVPNATTRDYPYHDTTLTVYVDLSNVSAAERDAYEAEIDHALSYYESGAAGFSPEGLTLTRVSDPSRAQVVISVAPFEDGYSGARWRRTGESTDGDDAFEWYTGGDIIVDAGMGPTLVDWYVGSALGYLLAADDRSELPPPFRDSDLRDDPQWRGVTNESAW
;
A
#
# COMPACT_ATOMS: atom_id res chain seq x y z
N MET A 1 -27.10 -55.50 19.78
CA MET A 1 -28.54 -55.55 19.47
C MET A 1 -29.09 -54.14 19.59
N PRO A 2 -29.56 -53.56 18.48
CA PRO A 2 -30.03 -52.18 18.40
C PRO A 2 -31.52 -52.08 18.78
N SER A 3 -31.96 -50.91 19.24
CA SER A 3 -33.38 -50.54 19.24
C SER A 3 -33.53 -49.18 18.58
N THR A 4 -34.26 -49.21 17.49
CA THR A 4 -34.66 -48.13 16.58
C THR A 4 -35.94 -47.43 17.07
N ALA A 5 -36.00 -46.11 16.90
CA ALA A 5 -37.18 -45.30 16.56
C ALA A 5 -36.68 -43.84 16.52
N ASP A 6 -36.30 -43.29 15.37
CA ASP A 6 -37.17 -42.76 14.30
C ASP A 6 -38.20 -41.76 14.83
N HIS A 7 -38.01 -40.48 14.48
CA HIS A 7 -39.08 -39.55 14.09
C HIS A 7 -38.52 -38.23 13.57
N GLY A 8 -38.90 -37.95 12.32
CA GLY A 8 -39.52 -36.66 12.02
C GLY A 8 -38.62 -35.59 11.42
N GLY A 9 -38.42 -35.67 10.10
CA GLY A 9 -37.99 -34.53 9.32
C GLY A 9 -38.98 -33.37 9.44
N ARG A 10 -38.44 -32.15 9.48
CA ARG A 10 -39.17 -30.93 9.12
C ARG A 10 -38.22 -30.00 8.36
N SER A 11 -38.42 -29.98 7.06
CA SER A 11 -37.96 -28.95 6.14
C SER A 11 -38.33 -27.56 6.66
N LEU A 12 -37.35 -26.68 6.81
CA LEU A 12 -37.57 -25.26 6.99
C LEU A 12 -37.33 -24.57 5.64
N VAL A 13 -38.44 -24.32 4.97
CA VAL A 13 -38.55 -23.48 3.78
C VAL A 13 -38.25 -22.04 4.22
N LEU A 14 -37.15 -21.46 3.74
CA LEU A 14 -36.89 -20.03 3.87
C LEU A 14 -37.75 -19.29 2.84
N ALA A 15 -38.75 -18.56 3.31
CA ALA A 15 -39.60 -17.73 2.49
C ALA A 15 -38.87 -16.43 2.10
N LEU A 16 -38.70 -16.22 0.80
CA LEU A 16 -38.21 -15.00 0.17
C LEU A 16 -39.32 -13.93 0.23
N LEU A 17 -39.14 -12.87 1.02
CA LEU A 17 -40.04 -11.72 1.07
C LEU A 17 -39.51 -10.62 0.14
N VAL A 18 -40.09 -10.52 -1.05
CA VAL A 18 -39.93 -9.39 -1.97
C VAL A 18 -40.97 -8.33 -1.59
N LEU A 19 -40.52 -7.19 -1.07
CA LEU A 19 -41.36 -5.99 -0.89
C LEU A 19 -41.18 -5.07 -2.10
N LEU A 20 -42.18 -5.13 -2.99
CA LEU A 20 -42.45 -4.12 -4.01
C LEU A 20 -43.45 -3.11 -3.43
N SER A 21 -43.03 -1.84 -3.30
CA SER A 21 -43.97 -0.71 -3.20
C SER A 21 -43.40 0.49 -3.93
N GLY A 22 -44.09 0.92 -4.99
CA GLY A 22 -43.71 2.02 -5.86
C GLY A 22 -44.20 3.40 -5.41
N CYS A 23 -43.54 4.40 -6.02
CA CYS A 23 -43.98 5.70 -6.54
C CYS A 23 -45.12 6.47 -5.85
N ALA A 24 -44.78 7.67 -5.35
CA ALA A 24 -45.44 8.94 -5.74
C ALA A 24 -44.69 10.17 -5.18
N GLY A 25 -44.39 11.15 -6.05
CA GLY A 25 -44.33 12.57 -5.68
C GLY A 25 -43.01 13.32 -5.91
N LEU A 26 -42.84 13.90 -7.11
CA LEU A 26 -42.01 15.10 -7.37
C LEU A 26 -42.71 16.36 -6.81
N PRO A 27 -41.99 17.45 -6.49
CA PRO A 27 -41.71 18.47 -7.52
C PRO A 27 -40.35 19.18 -7.45
N ALA A 28 -39.92 19.59 -8.65
CA ALA A 28 -39.20 20.82 -9.02
C ALA A 28 -37.72 21.02 -8.64
N GLU A 29 -36.95 21.26 -9.69
CA GLU A 29 -35.53 21.61 -9.76
C GLU A 29 -35.23 23.02 -9.22
N PRO A 30 -33.95 23.29 -8.97
CA PRO A 30 -33.32 24.50 -9.45
C PRO A 30 -32.21 24.17 -10.45
N SER A 31 -32.43 24.62 -11.68
CA SER A 31 -31.38 24.87 -12.65
C SER A 31 -30.42 25.93 -12.10
N VAL A 32 -29.12 25.69 -12.23
CA VAL A 32 -28.10 26.73 -12.16
C VAL A 32 -27.31 26.68 -13.45
N ASP A 33 -27.59 27.69 -14.27
CA ASP A 33 -26.94 28.00 -15.53
C ASP A 33 -25.45 28.29 -15.34
N ALA A 34 -24.71 27.91 -16.38
CA ALA A 34 -23.33 28.28 -16.60
C ALA A 34 -23.15 29.80 -16.55
N ALA A 35 -22.18 30.24 -15.76
CA ALA A 35 -21.71 31.62 -15.74
C ALA A 35 -20.98 31.93 -17.06
N LEU A 36 -21.71 32.48 -18.03
CA LEU A 36 -21.14 33.26 -19.13
C LEU A 36 -20.89 34.68 -18.61
N PHE A 37 -19.61 35.05 -18.50
CA PHE A 37 -19.22 36.45 -18.32
C PHE A 37 -19.31 37.16 -19.67
N ASP A 38 -20.35 38.00 -19.83
CA ASP A 38 -20.33 39.13 -20.74
C ASP A 38 -19.82 40.36 -19.97
N SER A 39 -18.86 41.07 -20.58
CA SER A 39 -18.53 42.43 -20.23
C SER A 39 -18.25 43.19 -21.52
N SER A 40 -19.32 43.75 -22.07
CA SER A 40 -19.26 44.84 -23.02
C SER A 40 -19.21 46.19 -22.29
N SER A 41 -18.34 47.10 -22.76
CA SER A 41 -18.67 48.52 -23.00
C SER A 41 -17.42 49.31 -23.43
N GLY A 42 -17.51 50.02 -24.56
CA GLY A 42 -16.58 51.12 -24.86
C GLY A 42 -16.43 51.48 -26.34
N VAL A 43 -17.32 52.31 -26.87
CA VAL A 43 -17.37 52.83 -28.25
C VAL A 43 -16.46 54.07 -28.41
N ALA A 44 -15.74 54.21 -29.54
CA ALA A 44 -15.79 55.36 -30.48
C ALA A 44 -14.47 55.66 -31.25
N LEU A 45 -14.56 55.50 -32.58
CA LEU A 45 -14.13 56.36 -33.70
C LEU A 45 -12.89 57.28 -33.56
N GLY A 46 -11.90 57.02 -34.41
CA GLY A 46 -10.87 57.98 -34.80
C GLY A 46 -10.37 57.73 -36.23
N VAL A 47 -10.75 58.63 -37.15
CA VAL A 47 -10.28 58.71 -38.54
C VAL A 47 -8.91 59.40 -38.57
N GLY A 48 -7.96 58.86 -39.32
CA GLY A 48 -6.67 59.51 -39.62
C GLY A 48 -5.89 58.77 -40.71
N SER A 49 -5.60 59.48 -41.80
CA SER A 49 -5.12 59.00 -43.09
C SER A 49 -3.65 58.55 -43.16
N ASP A 50 -3.41 57.50 -43.96
CA ASP A 50 -2.26 57.09 -44.81
C ASP A 50 -0.92 57.88 -44.75
N PRO A 51 0.25 57.20 -44.85
CA PRO A 51 0.72 56.73 -46.16
C PRO A 51 1.31 55.31 -46.25
N VAL A 52 1.16 54.77 -47.46
CA VAL A 52 1.63 53.51 -48.05
C VAL A 52 3.12 53.21 -47.86
N PRO A 53 3.50 51.98 -47.45
CA PRO A 53 4.77 51.38 -47.81
C PRO A 53 4.57 50.25 -48.84
N THR A 54 5.41 50.32 -49.87
CA THR A 54 5.61 49.40 -50.99
C THR A 54 5.53 47.91 -50.61
N ALA A 55 4.62 47.18 -51.27
CA ALA A 55 4.44 45.74 -51.11
C ALA A 55 5.66 44.94 -51.65
N SER A 56 6.32 44.23 -50.75
CA SER A 56 7.17 43.07 -51.07
C SER A 56 6.26 41.89 -51.42
N PRO A 57 6.59 41.01 -52.39
CA PRO A 57 5.73 39.89 -52.73
C PRO A 57 5.54 38.98 -51.52
N ALA A 58 4.30 38.92 -51.03
CA ALA A 58 3.89 38.02 -49.97
C ALA A 58 4.06 36.58 -50.45
N VAL A 59 4.91 35.83 -49.75
CA VAL A 59 4.89 34.36 -49.78
C VAL A 59 3.50 33.94 -49.31
N PRO A 60 2.79 33.04 -50.01
CA PRO A 60 1.51 32.57 -49.51
C PRO A 60 1.73 31.94 -48.14
N ASN A 61 1.14 32.59 -47.12
CA ASN A 61 1.04 32.06 -45.78
C ASN A 61 0.01 30.92 -45.87
N SER A 62 0.48 29.72 -46.24
CA SER A 62 -0.31 28.52 -46.00
C SER A 62 -0.50 28.44 -44.49
N GLU A 63 -1.69 28.79 -44.02
CA GLU A 63 -2.11 28.45 -42.67
C GLU A 63 -1.90 26.94 -42.52
N VAL A 64 -0.97 26.56 -41.64
CA VAL A 64 -0.76 25.17 -41.28
C VAL A 64 -1.99 24.79 -40.49
N GLU A 65 -2.88 24.01 -41.09
CA GLU A 65 -4.03 23.43 -40.38
C GLU A 65 -3.51 22.72 -39.12
N PRO A 66 -4.11 22.98 -37.95
CA PRO A 66 -3.75 22.27 -36.72
C PRO A 66 -3.83 20.76 -36.93
N ALA A 67 -2.93 20.02 -36.29
CA ALA A 67 -3.03 18.57 -36.29
C ALA A 67 -4.32 18.13 -35.58
N ASP A 68 -4.97 17.09 -36.09
CA ASP A 68 -6.23 16.56 -35.55
C ASP A 68 -5.95 15.70 -34.29
N ASN A 69 -5.55 16.37 -33.21
CA ASN A 69 -5.29 15.79 -31.90
C ASN A 69 -5.46 16.85 -30.79
N PRO A 70 -5.54 16.46 -29.51
CA PRO A 70 -5.82 17.37 -28.40
C PRO A 70 -4.85 18.55 -28.21
N TRP A 71 -3.64 18.46 -28.76
CA TRP A 71 -2.58 19.47 -28.66
C TRP A 71 -2.44 20.33 -29.92
N GLY A 72 -3.12 19.97 -31.02
CA GLY A 72 -3.15 20.75 -32.24
C GLY A 72 -1.84 20.76 -33.04
N HIS A 73 -0.84 19.94 -32.67
CA HIS A 73 0.44 19.85 -33.37
C HIS A 73 1.04 18.44 -33.37
N THR A 74 2.11 18.27 -34.14
CA THR A 74 2.88 17.02 -34.25
C THR A 74 4.38 17.37 -34.29
N PRO A 75 5.25 16.62 -33.58
CA PRO A 75 4.94 15.47 -32.71
C PRO A 75 4.30 15.88 -31.38
N ILE A 76 3.71 14.90 -30.69
CA ILE A 76 3.23 15.01 -29.30
C ILE A 76 4.40 14.63 -28.38
N VAL A 77 4.92 15.56 -27.60
CA VAL A 77 6.12 15.41 -26.77
C VAL A 77 5.76 14.81 -25.42
N VAL A 78 6.39 13.68 -25.09
CA VAL A 78 6.22 13.00 -23.79
C VAL A 78 7.42 13.27 -22.89
N GLY A 79 7.20 13.89 -21.74
CA GLY A 79 8.18 14.02 -20.66
C GLY A 79 8.02 12.91 -19.62
N VAL A 80 9.12 12.59 -18.91
CA VAL A 80 9.15 11.51 -17.92
C VAL A 80 9.77 12.01 -16.63
N ASP A 81 8.98 12.01 -15.57
CA ASP A 81 9.39 12.30 -14.20
C ASP A 81 9.42 10.95 -13.43
N GLY A 82 10.55 10.24 -13.56
CA GLY A 82 10.79 8.99 -12.84
C GLY A 82 11.30 9.22 -11.41
N LEU A 83 11.29 8.15 -10.60
CA LEU A 83 11.95 8.16 -9.28
C LEU A 83 13.48 8.09 -9.45
N ASP A 84 14.21 8.56 -8.42
CA ASP A 84 15.67 8.46 -8.35
C ASP A 84 16.10 7.10 -7.75
N ASP A 85 15.67 6.02 -8.38
CA ASP A 85 15.94 4.63 -7.96
C ASP A 85 16.90 3.89 -8.93
N GLY A 86 17.43 4.61 -9.92
CA GLY A 86 18.34 4.08 -10.94
C GLY A 86 17.66 3.31 -12.08
N ARG A 87 16.31 3.25 -12.11
CA ARG A 87 15.54 2.58 -13.16
C ARG A 87 15.36 3.47 -14.39
N ASP A 88 15.45 2.86 -15.57
CA ASP A 88 15.29 3.57 -16.85
C ASP A 88 13.82 3.65 -17.27
N TYR A 89 13.06 4.51 -16.59
CA TYR A 89 11.65 4.75 -16.92
C TYR A 89 11.45 5.30 -18.33
N ALA A 90 12.43 6.04 -18.87
CA ALA A 90 12.34 6.56 -20.23
C ALA A 90 12.24 5.42 -21.25
N SER A 91 13.04 4.36 -21.11
CA SER A 91 12.97 3.19 -21.98
C SER A 91 11.62 2.44 -21.87
N LEU A 92 10.98 2.45 -20.70
CA LEU A 92 9.67 1.83 -20.52
C LEU A 92 8.57 2.65 -21.23
N VAL A 93 8.63 3.98 -21.13
CA VAL A 93 7.72 4.90 -21.85
C VAL A 93 7.93 4.82 -23.36
N GLU A 94 9.18 4.75 -23.83
CA GLU A 94 9.49 4.53 -25.25
C GLU A 94 8.86 3.24 -25.76
N SER A 95 8.95 2.15 -24.99
CA SER A 95 8.35 0.86 -25.35
C SER A 95 6.83 0.94 -25.48
N ALA A 96 6.16 1.67 -24.58
CA ALA A 96 4.71 1.88 -24.64
C ALA A 96 4.29 2.76 -25.84
N VAL A 97 5.06 3.81 -26.14
CA VAL A 97 4.85 4.64 -27.33
C VAL A 97 5.04 3.83 -28.62
N THR A 98 6.06 2.99 -28.69
CA THR A 98 6.28 2.09 -29.83
C THR A 98 5.11 1.12 -30.01
N TYR A 99 4.59 0.53 -28.92
CA TYR A 99 3.42 -0.34 -29.00
C TYR A 99 2.25 0.37 -29.71
N TRP A 100 1.90 1.59 -29.30
CA TRP A 100 0.80 2.31 -29.94
C TRP A 100 1.10 2.75 -31.36
N HIS A 101 2.34 3.14 -31.67
CA HIS A 101 2.73 3.44 -33.05
C HIS A 101 2.54 2.24 -34.00
N GLU A 102 2.78 1.02 -33.50
CA GLU A 102 2.69 -0.20 -34.30
C GLU A 102 1.28 -0.81 -34.34
N ASN A 103 0.47 -0.60 -33.29
CA ASN A 103 -0.79 -1.34 -33.09
C ASN A 103 -2.05 -0.47 -33.14
N ALA A 104 -1.95 0.87 -33.07
CA ALA A 104 -3.12 1.73 -33.06
C ALA A 104 -3.92 1.64 -34.37
N THR A 105 -5.09 1.03 -34.27
CA THR A 105 -6.11 1.00 -35.34
C THR A 105 -7.44 1.46 -34.75
N GLU A 106 -8.12 2.42 -35.38
CA GLU A 106 -9.40 2.94 -34.85
C GLU A 106 -9.29 3.67 -33.50
N THR A 107 -8.17 4.35 -33.25
CA THR A 107 -8.04 5.33 -32.16
C THR A 107 -8.65 6.68 -32.54
N ALA A 108 -8.87 7.56 -31.56
CA ALA A 108 -9.45 8.88 -31.80
C ALA A 108 -8.58 9.79 -32.70
N TYR A 109 -7.27 9.57 -32.70
CA TYR A 109 -6.28 10.26 -33.52
C TYR A 109 -5.00 9.41 -33.67
N ASP A 110 -4.09 9.83 -34.55
CA ASP A 110 -2.80 9.14 -34.81
C ASP A 110 -1.81 9.34 -33.64
N PRO A 111 -1.25 8.28 -33.04
CA PRO A 111 -0.30 8.38 -31.93
C PRO A 111 1.09 8.83 -32.39
N ALA A 112 1.25 10.12 -32.67
CA ALA A 112 2.52 10.73 -33.05
C ALA A 112 3.38 11.13 -31.83
N PHE A 113 3.46 10.27 -30.82
CA PHE A 113 4.21 10.52 -29.58
C PHE A 113 5.72 10.43 -29.81
N VAL A 114 6.48 11.33 -29.17
CA VAL A 114 7.95 11.32 -29.15
C VAL A 114 8.42 11.53 -27.72
N VAL A 115 9.13 10.54 -27.17
CA VAL A 115 9.68 10.60 -25.82
C VAL A 115 10.87 11.56 -25.77
N ARG A 116 10.78 12.54 -24.88
CA ARG A 116 11.83 13.49 -24.53
C ARG A 116 11.81 13.64 -23.01
N PRO A 117 12.49 12.73 -22.28
CA PRO A 117 12.33 12.60 -20.83
C PRO A 117 12.51 13.94 -20.09
N ASN A 118 13.50 14.72 -20.51
CA ASN A 118 13.87 16.00 -19.91
C ASN A 118 13.18 17.23 -20.56
N ALA A 119 12.04 17.05 -21.23
CA ALA A 119 11.31 18.17 -21.84
C ALA A 119 10.75 19.11 -20.75
N SER A 120 11.07 20.41 -20.87
CA SER A 120 10.60 21.42 -19.91
C SER A 120 9.11 21.73 -20.03
N ASN A 121 8.52 21.52 -21.21
CA ASN A 121 7.10 21.73 -21.50
C ASN A 121 6.59 20.60 -22.40
N PRO A 122 6.38 19.39 -21.86
CA PRO A 122 5.83 18.29 -22.61
C PRO A 122 4.32 18.42 -22.75
N ASP A 123 3.78 17.78 -23.78
CA ASP A 123 2.34 17.65 -24.03
C ASP A 123 1.73 16.58 -23.12
N VAL A 124 2.49 15.51 -22.85
CA VAL A 124 2.15 14.46 -21.88
C VAL A 124 3.26 14.35 -20.85
N ARG A 125 2.92 14.35 -19.56
CA ARG A 125 3.89 14.16 -18.47
C ARG A 125 3.59 12.84 -17.75
N VAL A 126 4.46 11.85 -17.96
CA VAL A 126 4.43 10.59 -17.21
C VAL A 126 5.15 10.81 -15.89
N THR A 127 4.46 10.61 -14.77
CA THR A 127 5.03 10.76 -13.42
C THR A 127 4.94 9.44 -12.68
N VAL A 128 6.08 8.94 -12.23
CA VAL A 128 6.12 7.76 -11.36
C VAL A 128 5.94 8.21 -9.92
N VAL A 129 4.96 7.63 -9.23
CA VAL A 129 4.60 7.98 -7.84
C VAL A 129 4.60 6.74 -6.97
N GLU A 130 4.85 6.90 -5.67
CA GLU A 130 4.78 5.78 -4.72
C GLU A 130 3.36 5.20 -4.61
N GLU A 131 2.34 6.05 -4.72
CA GLU A 131 0.94 5.65 -4.59
C GLU A 131 0.01 6.58 -5.38
N ILE A 132 -1.00 5.98 -6.03
CA ILE A 132 -2.11 6.70 -6.65
C ILE A 132 -3.32 6.62 -5.72
N THR A 133 -3.64 7.72 -5.04
CA THR A 133 -4.75 7.77 -4.06
C THR A 133 -6.11 8.05 -4.69
N SER A 134 -6.13 8.58 -5.91
CA SER A 134 -7.34 8.79 -6.70
C SER A 134 -7.02 8.88 -8.20
N CYS A 135 -7.99 8.47 -9.01
CA CYS A 135 -7.95 8.62 -10.46
C CYS A 135 -9.36 8.94 -10.98
N GLY A 136 -9.59 10.21 -11.36
CA GLY A 136 -10.93 10.66 -11.73
C GLY A 136 -11.95 10.44 -10.60
N GLY A 137 -13.02 9.69 -10.89
CA GLY A 137 -14.05 9.32 -9.90
C GLY A 137 -13.72 8.11 -9.02
N TYR A 138 -12.57 7.48 -9.25
CA TYR A 138 -12.12 6.32 -8.49
C TYR A 138 -11.25 6.76 -7.30
N HIS A 139 -11.56 6.21 -6.11
CA HIS A 139 -10.90 6.48 -4.85
C HIS A 139 -10.54 5.15 -4.17
N GLY A 140 -9.46 4.53 -4.64
CA GLY A 140 -8.91 3.28 -4.11
C GLY A 140 -7.38 3.30 -4.20
N ARG A 141 -6.70 2.58 -3.31
CA ARG A 141 -5.23 2.49 -3.25
C ARG A 141 -4.66 1.42 -4.18
N ASP A 142 -5.54 0.67 -4.87
CA ASP A 142 -5.21 -0.40 -5.80
C ASP A 142 -5.05 0.09 -7.27
N ALA A 143 -5.14 1.40 -7.51
CA ALA A 143 -4.78 1.97 -8.81
C ALA A 143 -3.27 1.90 -9.05
N VAL A 144 -2.87 1.25 -10.14
CA VAL A 144 -1.46 1.15 -10.56
C VAL A 144 -1.08 2.12 -11.68
N GLY A 145 -2.08 2.69 -12.35
CA GLY A 145 -1.92 3.74 -13.35
C GLY A 145 -3.12 4.69 -13.37
N CYS A 146 -2.93 5.87 -13.95
CA CYS A 146 -4.01 6.83 -14.16
C CYS A 146 -3.71 7.80 -15.31
N ALA A 147 -4.63 7.88 -16.26
CA ALA A 147 -4.65 8.88 -17.32
C ALA A 147 -6.09 9.31 -17.64
N PRO A 148 -6.29 10.55 -18.10
CA PRO A 148 -7.59 10.96 -18.63
C PRO A 148 -7.86 10.29 -19.98
N ILE A 149 -9.14 10.08 -20.28
CA ILE A 149 -9.58 9.65 -21.61
C ILE A 149 -9.75 10.88 -22.49
N LEU A 150 -8.98 10.98 -23.58
CA LEU A 150 -9.07 12.11 -24.52
C LEU A 150 -9.71 11.69 -25.84
N ASN A 151 -10.25 12.64 -26.59
CA ASN A 151 -10.68 12.43 -27.96
C ASN A 151 -10.22 13.59 -28.84
N SER A 152 -10.44 13.53 -30.16
CA SER A 152 -9.98 14.57 -31.09
C SER A 152 -10.57 15.97 -30.83
N SER A 153 -11.68 16.07 -30.08
CA SER A 153 -12.27 17.35 -29.68
C SER A 153 -11.80 17.87 -28.31
N SER A 154 -11.00 17.09 -27.58
CA SER A 154 -10.32 17.55 -26.36
C SER A 154 -9.34 18.68 -26.71
N SER A 155 -9.07 19.57 -25.76
CA SER A 155 -8.04 20.59 -25.88
C SER A 155 -7.24 20.62 -24.59
N GLU A 156 -5.99 20.19 -24.67
CA GLU A 156 -5.13 19.97 -23.51
C GLU A 156 -3.85 20.80 -23.62
N ASN A 157 -3.32 21.22 -22.47
CA ASN A 157 -1.96 21.75 -22.37
C ASN A 157 -1.00 20.58 -22.09
N THR A 158 -0.57 20.42 -20.84
CA THR A 158 0.16 19.22 -20.39
C THR A 158 -0.82 18.26 -19.74
N THR A 159 -0.94 17.06 -20.29
CA THR A 159 -1.77 15.98 -19.74
C THR A 159 -0.96 15.09 -18.79
N PRO A 160 -1.40 14.89 -17.54
CA PRO A 160 -0.72 14.01 -16.61
C PRO A 160 -1.04 12.54 -16.87
N VAL A 161 -0.03 11.68 -16.77
CA VAL A 161 -0.15 10.22 -16.64
C VAL A 161 0.59 9.83 -15.37
N LEU A 162 -0.10 9.17 -14.44
CA LEU A 162 0.50 8.67 -13.21
C LEU A 162 0.73 7.18 -13.32
N VAL A 163 1.86 6.71 -12.81
CA VAL A 163 2.21 5.29 -12.77
C VAL A 163 2.73 4.97 -11.38
N SER A 164 2.19 3.92 -10.76
CA SER A 164 2.64 3.49 -9.44
C SER A 164 4.01 2.81 -9.53
N ALA A 165 4.88 3.13 -8.59
CA ALA A 165 6.17 2.48 -8.40
C ALA A 165 6.00 1.10 -7.76
N GLY A 166 7.12 0.41 -7.48
CA GLY A 166 7.11 -0.86 -6.74
C GLY A 166 6.75 -2.10 -7.56
N TYR A 167 6.70 -1.99 -8.90
CA TYR A 167 6.46 -3.12 -9.81
C TYR A 167 7.60 -3.31 -10.80
N ASP A 168 7.75 -4.53 -11.32
CA ASP A 168 8.78 -4.87 -12.30
C ASP A 168 8.62 -4.16 -13.66
N ASP A 169 9.63 -4.25 -14.52
CA ASP A 169 9.67 -3.58 -15.83
C ASP A 169 8.51 -3.97 -16.74
N GLU A 170 8.10 -5.23 -16.70
CA GLU A 170 7.01 -5.71 -17.54
C GLU A 170 5.66 -5.17 -17.08
N THR A 171 5.40 -5.18 -15.77
CA THR A 171 4.20 -4.61 -15.18
C THR A 171 4.13 -3.11 -15.45
N THR A 172 5.20 -2.37 -15.14
CA THR A 172 5.24 -0.91 -15.36
C THR A 172 5.05 -0.55 -16.82
N ARG A 173 5.68 -1.27 -17.76
CA ARG A 173 5.49 -1.09 -19.20
C ARG A 173 4.05 -1.34 -19.63
N THR A 174 3.42 -2.40 -19.11
CA THR A 174 2.02 -2.76 -19.41
C THR A 174 1.07 -1.67 -18.92
N VAL A 175 1.28 -1.16 -17.70
CA VAL A 175 0.51 -0.04 -17.15
C VAL A 175 0.67 1.21 -18.00
N ILE A 176 1.90 1.64 -18.31
CA ILE A 176 2.11 2.83 -19.17
C ILE A 176 1.41 2.64 -20.52
N THR A 177 1.49 1.44 -21.09
CA THR A 177 0.82 1.13 -22.37
C THR A 177 -0.70 1.27 -22.24
N HIS A 178 -1.31 0.75 -21.17
CA HIS A 178 -2.73 0.92 -20.87
C HIS A 178 -3.12 2.41 -20.79
N GLU A 179 -2.38 3.18 -19.99
CA GLU A 179 -2.68 4.61 -19.77
C GLU A 179 -2.57 5.43 -21.07
N PHE A 180 -1.62 5.10 -21.95
CA PHE A 180 -1.52 5.75 -23.26
C PHE A 180 -2.71 5.42 -24.17
N GLY A 181 -3.34 4.25 -24.00
CA GLY A 181 -4.58 3.93 -24.71
C GLY A 181 -5.73 4.87 -24.33
N HIS A 182 -5.84 5.26 -23.05
CA HIS A 182 -6.81 6.27 -22.61
C HIS A 182 -6.56 7.62 -23.27
N LEU A 183 -5.31 8.05 -23.40
CA LEU A 183 -5.00 9.27 -24.14
C LEU A 183 -5.50 9.20 -25.58
N LEU A 184 -5.49 8.02 -26.21
CA LEU A 184 -5.97 7.79 -27.57
C LEU A 184 -7.49 7.58 -27.68
N GLY A 185 -8.22 7.78 -26.58
CA GLY A 185 -9.67 7.67 -26.51
C GLY A 185 -10.21 6.27 -26.30
N LEU A 186 -9.33 5.31 -26.03
CA LEU A 186 -9.74 3.95 -25.70
C LEU A 186 -10.23 3.86 -24.26
N THR A 187 -11.18 2.96 -24.06
CA THR A 187 -11.79 2.64 -22.79
C THR A 187 -11.49 1.18 -22.43
N HIS A 188 -11.91 0.74 -21.25
CA HIS A 188 -11.80 -0.67 -20.90
C HIS A 188 -12.67 -1.60 -21.76
N ASP A 189 -13.69 -1.07 -22.43
CA ASP A 189 -14.56 -1.87 -23.33
C ASP A 189 -13.82 -2.28 -24.61
N ASP A 190 -12.69 -1.63 -24.91
CA ASP A 190 -11.84 -1.95 -26.06
C ASP A 190 -10.90 -3.15 -25.81
N ALA A 191 -11.01 -3.80 -24.64
CA ALA A 191 -10.16 -4.92 -24.23
C ALA A 191 -10.26 -6.14 -25.17
N GLU A 192 -11.37 -6.35 -25.87
CA GLU A 192 -11.49 -7.44 -26.86
C GLU A 192 -10.58 -7.21 -28.08
N ARG A 193 -10.24 -5.95 -28.37
CA ARG A 193 -9.37 -5.56 -29.49
C ARG A 193 -7.94 -5.33 -29.03
N TYR A 194 -7.79 -4.72 -27.86
CA TYR A 194 -6.54 -4.38 -27.25
C TYR A 194 -6.52 -4.97 -25.84
N ASP A 195 -6.01 -6.20 -25.69
CA ASP A 195 -5.96 -6.89 -24.40
C ASP A 195 -5.37 -6.01 -23.28
N VAL A 196 -4.40 -5.15 -23.61
CA VAL A 196 -3.77 -4.18 -22.69
C VAL A 196 -4.75 -3.20 -22.06
N MET A 197 -5.90 -2.90 -22.71
CA MET A 197 -6.96 -2.03 -22.18
C MET A 197 -7.87 -2.73 -21.16
N GLY A 198 -7.60 -4.00 -20.81
CA GLY A 198 -8.35 -4.69 -19.77
C GLY A 198 -8.37 -3.91 -18.44
N PRO A 199 -9.51 -3.87 -17.73
CA PRO A 199 -9.64 -3.12 -16.46
C PRO A 199 -8.88 -3.76 -15.29
N ARG A 200 -8.19 -4.87 -15.53
CA ARG A 200 -7.41 -5.63 -14.55
C ARG A 200 -6.10 -6.04 -15.20
N ILE A 201 -5.01 -5.68 -14.55
CA ILE A 201 -3.65 -6.03 -14.96
C ILE A 201 -3.08 -6.95 -13.88
N GLU A 202 -2.52 -8.09 -14.29
CA GLU A 202 -1.72 -8.92 -13.39
C GLU A 202 -0.40 -8.16 -13.12
N THR A 203 -0.08 -7.97 -11.84
CA THR A 203 1.08 -7.17 -11.43
C THR A 203 2.11 -8.03 -10.72
N THR A 204 3.38 -7.73 -10.96
CA THR A 204 4.51 -8.34 -10.26
C THR A 204 5.21 -7.28 -9.42
N PRO A 205 5.05 -7.27 -8.09
CA PRO A 205 5.75 -6.33 -7.23
C PRO A 205 7.26 -6.59 -7.26
N LEU A 206 8.04 -5.53 -7.08
CA LEU A 206 9.48 -5.63 -6.87
C LEU A 206 9.75 -6.26 -5.50
N PRO A 207 10.82 -7.06 -5.36
CA PRO A 207 11.25 -7.53 -4.05
C PRO A 207 11.55 -6.35 -3.13
N VAL A 208 11.02 -6.42 -1.92
CA VAL A 208 11.31 -5.49 -0.83
C VAL A 208 12.21 -6.23 0.17
N PRO A 209 13.11 -5.55 0.91
CA PRO A 209 13.89 -6.24 1.93
C PRO A 209 12.99 -7.01 2.89
N ASN A 210 13.42 -8.16 3.39
CA ASN A 210 12.63 -8.93 4.38
C ASN A 210 12.91 -8.36 5.78
N ALA A 211 11.94 -8.47 6.69
CA ALA A 211 12.05 -8.05 8.08
C ALA A 211 13.35 -8.57 8.74
N THR A 212 13.69 -9.83 8.49
CA THR A 212 14.90 -10.49 9.02
C THR A 212 16.22 -9.86 8.56
N THR A 213 16.20 -9.07 7.49
CA THR A 213 17.38 -8.37 6.96
C THR A 213 17.44 -6.90 7.37
N ARG A 214 16.40 -6.39 8.05
CA ARG A 214 16.38 -5.02 8.54
C ARG A 214 17.13 -4.92 9.87
N ASP A 215 17.82 -3.79 10.05
CA ASP A 215 18.39 -3.43 11.37
C ASP A 215 17.30 -3.30 12.45
N TYR A 216 16.09 -2.86 12.04
CA TYR A 216 14.91 -2.86 12.88
C TYR A 216 13.66 -3.25 12.08
N PRO A 217 12.98 -4.37 12.42
CA PRO A 217 11.92 -4.93 11.59
C PRO A 217 10.50 -4.40 11.89
N TYR A 218 10.36 -3.27 12.58
CA TYR A 218 9.05 -2.65 12.85
C TYR A 218 9.01 -1.22 12.31
N HIS A 219 7.81 -0.76 11.95
CA HIS A 219 7.58 0.62 11.51
C HIS A 219 7.80 1.65 12.63
N ASP A 220 7.44 1.29 13.86
CA ASP A 220 7.45 2.19 15.01
C ASP A 220 8.32 1.63 16.13
N THR A 221 9.06 2.50 16.82
CA THR A 221 9.81 2.12 18.03
C THR A 221 8.93 2.03 19.27
N THR A 222 7.61 2.20 19.15
CA THR A 222 6.66 2.05 20.24
C THR A 222 5.76 0.87 19.96
N LEU A 223 5.89 -0.20 20.75
CA LEU A 223 5.03 -1.39 20.64
C LEU A 223 4.05 -1.44 21.81
N THR A 224 2.77 -1.67 21.53
CA THR A 224 1.76 -1.84 22.57
C THR A 224 1.69 -3.28 23.06
N VAL A 225 1.71 -3.47 24.38
CA VAL A 225 1.78 -4.78 25.03
C VAL A 225 0.56 -5.02 25.92
N TYR A 226 -0.26 -6.00 25.58
CA TYR A 226 -1.29 -6.52 26.47
C TYR A 226 -0.77 -7.75 27.22
N VAL A 227 -1.16 -7.90 28.49
CA VAL A 227 -0.81 -9.08 29.29
C VAL A 227 -2.09 -9.69 29.82
N ASP A 228 -2.29 -10.97 29.52
CA ASP A 228 -3.37 -11.79 30.01
C ASP A 228 -2.93 -12.70 31.16
N LEU A 229 -3.31 -12.33 32.38
CA LEU A 229 -3.13 -13.10 33.60
C LEU A 229 -4.42 -13.78 34.08
N SER A 230 -5.39 -14.01 33.18
CA SER A 230 -6.68 -14.61 33.54
C SER A 230 -6.56 -16.02 34.14
N ASN A 231 -5.56 -16.80 33.72
CA ASN A 231 -5.26 -18.13 34.28
C ASN A 231 -4.33 -18.08 35.50
N VAL A 232 -3.92 -16.90 35.96
CA VAL A 232 -3.06 -16.73 37.14
C VAL A 232 -3.92 -16.44 38.36
N SER A 233 -3.57 -17.10 39.48
CA SER A 233 -4.25 -16.89 40.75
C SER A 233 -4.07 -15.45 41.24
N ALA A 234 -5.08 -14.88 41.89
CA ALA A 234 -5.03 -13.49 42.36
C ALA A 234 -3.86 -13.22 43.34
N ALA A 235 -3.37 -14.25 44.04
CA ALA A 235 -2.25 -14.14 44.96
C ALA A 235 -0.88 -14.04 44.26
N GLU A 236 -0.79 -14.47 43.01
CA GLU A 236 0.46 -14.52 42.24
C GLU A 236 0.55 -13.45 41.16
N ARG A 237 -0.55 -12.76 40.85
CA ARG A 237 -0.61 -11.76 39.75
C ARG A 237 0.46 -10.69 39.87
N ASP A 238 0.62 -10.09 41.05
CA ASP A 238 1.63 -9.05 41.27
C ASP A 238 3.05 -9.56 40.99
N ALA A 239 3.33 -10.84 41.27
CA ALA A 239 4.62 -11.45 40.96
C ALA A 239 4.80 -11.66 39.45
N TYR A 240 3.79 -12.18 38.75
CA TYR A 240 3.83 -12.29 37.29
C TYR A 240 3.97 -10.93 36.60
N GLU A 241 3.26 -9.90 37.06
CA GLU A 241 3.38 -8.54 36.52
C GLU A 241 4.79 -8.00 36.69
N ALA A 242 5.38 -8.13 37.88
CA ALA A 242 6.74 -7.66 38.13
C ALA A 242 7.79 -8.34 37.24
N GLU A 243 7.66 -9.64 37.01
CA GLU A 243 8.59 -10.42 36.18
C GLU A 243 8.43 -10.10 34.69
N ILE A 244 7.19 -9.89 34.22
CA ILE A 244 6.94 -9.44 32.85
C ILE A 244 7.49 -8.02 32.65
N ASP A 245 7.21 -7.10 33.58
CA ASP A 245 7.68 -5.72 33.50
C ASP A 245 9.21 -5.63 33.57
N HIS A 246 9.86 -6.56 34.29
CA HIS A 246 11.32 -6.70 34.29
C HIS A 246 11.85 -7.05 32.89
N ALA A 247 11.25 -8.04 32.22
CA ALA A 247 11.62 -8.41 30.86
C ALA A 247 11.39 -7.28 29.85
N LEU A 248 10.28 -6.55 29.95
CA LEU A 248 10.00 -5.40 29.09
C LEU A 248 11.04 -4.29 29.30
N SER A 249 11.30 -3.93 30.55
CA SER A 249 12.27 -2.88 30.92
C SER A 249 13.68 -3.19 30.40
N TYR A 250 14.06 -4.48 30.35
CA TYR A 250 15.34 -4.88 29.78
C TYR A 250 15.50 -4.47 28.32
N TYR A 251 14.49 -4.75 27.49
CA TYR A 251 14.52 -4.40 26.08
C TYR A 251 14.43 -2.88 25.86
N GLU A 252 13.62 -2.18 26.66
CA GLU A 252 13.58 -0.70 26.64
C GLU A 252 14.93 -0.07 27.03
N SER A 253 15.71 -0.74 27.90
CA SER A 253 17.05 -0.30 28.29
C SER A 253 18.16 -0.61 27.27
N GLY A 254 17.80 -1.13 26.10
CA GLY A 254 18.71 -1.39 24.99
C GLY A 254 19.18 -2.84 24.87
N ALA A 255 18.89 -3.71 25.84
CA ALA A 255 19.26 -5.13 25.83
C ALA A 255 20.71 -5.40 25.36
N ALA A 256 21.67 -4.68 25.96
CA ALA A 256 23.10 -4.73 25.59
C ALA A 256 23.40 -4.39 24.11
N GLY A 257 22.60 -3.49 23.52
CA GLY A 257 22.73 -3.04 22.13
C GLY A 257 21.91 -3.86 21.14
N PHE A 258 21.10 -4.82 21.60
CA PHE A 258 20.20 -5.58 20.75
C PHE A 258 18.96 -4.77 20.35
N SER A 259 18.37 -4.02 21.27
CA SER A 259 17.22 -3.17 20.95
C SER A 259 17.69 -1.86 20.31
N PRO A 260 16.93 -1.29 19.35
CA PRO A 260 17.23 0.03 18.83
C PRO A 260 17.06 1.10 19.91
N GLU A 261 17.74 2.23 19.72
CA GLU A 261 17.57 3.40 20.58
C GLU A 261 16.11 3.92 20.51
N GLY A 262 15.51 4.18 21.66
CA GLY A 262 14.15 4.71 21.74
C GLY A 262 13.04 3.66 21.60
N LEU A 263 13.35 2.36 21.67
CA LEU A 263 12.33 1.31 21.84
C LEU A 263 11.54 1.53 23.13
N THR A 264 10.22 1.52 23.03
CA THR A 264 9.29 1.56 24.17
C THR A 264 8.24 0.46 24.02
N LEU A 265 7.92 -0.19 25.14
CA LEU A 265 6.99 -1.31 25.25
C LEU A 265 5.84 -0.87 26.17
N THR A 266 4.82 -0.26 25.57
CA THR A 266 3.75 0.41 26.31
C THR A 266 2.63 -0.55 26.67
N ARG A 267 2.38 -0.73 27.97
CA ARG A 267 1.27 -1.55 28.45
C ARG A 267 -0.09 -0.97 28.04
N VAL A 268 -0.97 -1.82 27.50
CA VAL A 268 -2.36 -1.49 27.20
C VAL A 268 -3.31 -2.46 27.89
N SER A 269 -4.50 -1.99 28.25
CA SER A 269 -5.53 -2.79 28.92
C SER A 269 -6.51 -3.47 27.97
N ASP A 270 -6.54 -3.05 26.70
CA ASP A 270 -7.41 -3.60 25.67
C ASP A 270 -6.58 -4.45 24.69
N PRO A 271 -6.82 -5.77 24.58
CA PRO A 271 -6.07 -6.64 23.69
C PRO A 271 -6.22 -6.25 22.22
N SER A 272 -7.34 -5.64 21.81
CA SER A 272 -7.55 -5.22 20.41
C SER A 272 -6.64 -4.08 19.96
N ARG A 273 -5.99 -3.40 20.93
CA ARG A 273 -5.02 -2.35 20.69
C ARG A 273 -3.56 -2.81 20.85
N ALA A 274 -3.34 -4.08 21.17
CA ALA A 274 -2.03 -4.61 21.43
C ALA A 274 -1.40 -5.13 20.13
N GLN A 275 -0.13 -4.79 19.92
CA GLN A 275 0.72 -5.43 18.92
C GLN A 275 1.30 -6.72 19.48
N VAL A 276 1.68 -6.70 20.76
CA VAL A 276 2.22 -7.87 21.47
C VAL A 276 1.24 -8.33 22.54
N VAL A 277 0.84 -9.59 22.50
CA VAL A 277 0.01 -10.22 23.52
C VAL A 277 0.85 -11.23 24.29
N ILE A 278 1.02 -11.01 25.58
CA ILE A 278 1.68 -11.96 26.49
C ILE A 278 0.58 -12.62 27.31
N SER A 279 0.53 -13.95 27.32
CA SER A 279 -0.47 -14.70 28.08
C SER A 279 0.18 -15.77 28.92
N VAL A 280 -0.44 -16.07 30.05
CA VAL A 280 -0.04 -17.19 30.91
C VAL A 280 -1.13 -18.25 30.82
N ALA A 281 -0.75 -19.46 30.44
CA ALA A 281 -1.68 -20.58 30.26
C ALA A 281 -0.98 -21.92 30.53
N PRO A 282 -1.67 -22.93 31.08
CA PRO A 282 -1.06 -24.24 31.30
C PRO A 282 -0.76 -24.94 29.96
N PHE A 283 0.42 -25.57 29.86
CA PHE A 283 0.75 -26.44 28.74
C PHE A 283 0.33 -27.89 29.03
N GLU A 284 -0.59 -28.44 28.24
CA GLU A 284 -1.13 -29.79 28.45
C GLU A 284 -0.28 -30.90 27.79
N ASP A 285 0.74 -30.54 27.02
CA ASP A 285 1.58 -31.46 26.25
C ASP A 285 2.86 -31.90 26.99
N GLY A 286 3.00 -31.51 28.26
CA GLY A 286 4.09 -31.93 29.14
C GLY A 286 5.41 -31.18 28.92
N TYR A 287 5.42 -30.14 28.08
CA TYR A 287 6.54 -29.21 27.96
C TYR A 287 6.30 -27.97 28.82
N SER A 288 7.38 -27.34 29.30
CA SER A 288 7.34 -26.06 30.00
C SER A 288 8.20 -25.02 29.27
N GLY A 289 7.89 -23.74 29.45
CA GLY A 289 8.65 -22.62 28.89
C GLY A 289 7.76 -21.55 28.27
N ALA A 290 8.24 -20.93 27.18
CA ALA A 290 7.46 -20.02 26.36
C ALA A 290 7.29 -20.53 24.94
N ARG A 291 6.12 -20.24 24.35
CA ARG A 291 5.84 -20.34 22.92
C ARG A 291 5.65 -18.93 22.40
N TRP A 292 6.12 -18.67 21.19
CA TRP A 292 5.97 -17.37 20.56
C TRP A 292 5.57 -17.51 19.10
N ARG A 293 4.95 -16.46 18.58
CA ARG A 293 4.60 -16.32 17.16
C ARG A 293 4.73 -14.87 16.76
N ARG A 294 5.40 -14.61 15.64
CA ARG A 294 5.44 -13.28 15.00
C ARG A 294 4.26 -13.10 14.05
N THR A 295 3.75 -11.88 13.97
CA THR A 295 2.85 -11.41 12.90
C THR A 295 3.55 -10.35 12.08
N GLY A 296 3.19 -10.21 10.81
CA GLY A 296 3.80 -9.23 9.92
C GLY A 296 3.00 -8.99 8.66
N GLU A 297 3.52 -8.07 7.85
CA GLU A 297 3.03 -7.68 6.54
C GLU A 297 3.93 -8.28 5.46
N SER A 298 3.30 -8.90 4.45
CA SER A 298 3.93 -9.34 3.20
C SER A 298 3.34 -8.48 2.07
N THR A 299 4.21 -7.78 1.36
CA THR A 299 3.94 -6.68 0.43
C THR A 299 4.54 -6.93 -0.94
N ASP A 300 5.41 -7.94 -1.05
CA ASP A 300 5.92 -8.43 -2.32
C ASP A 300 5.42 -9.85 -2.65
N GLY A 301 6.11 -10.54 -3.56
CA GLY A 301 5.70 -11.84 -4.08
C GLY A 301 6.15 -13.05 -3.26
N ASP A 302 6.90 -12.88 -2.16
CA ASP A 302 7.37 -13.98 -1.32
C ASP A 302 6.54 -14.14 -0.02
N ASP A 303 6.71 -15.28 0.67
CA ASP A 303 5.96 -15.59 1.89
C ASP A 303 6.59 -14.97 3.17
N ALA A 304 7.72 -14.27 3.05
CA ALA A 304 8.35 -13.59 4.17
C ALA A 304 7.58 -12.32 4.53
N PHE A 305 7.81 -11.84 5.75
CA PHE A 305 7.32 -10.51 6.14
C PHE A 305 8.39 -9.49 5.81
N GLU A 306 8.02 -8.34 5.27
CA GLU A 306 8.90 -7.17 5.18
C GLU A 306 8.89 -6.43 6.51
N TRP A 307 7.75 -6.40 7.20
CA TRP A 307 7.62 -5.73 8.49
C TRP A 307 6.90 -6.61 9.50
N TYR A 308 7.40 -6.66 10.72
CA TYR A 308 6.67 -7.23 11.84
C TYR A 308 5.62 -6.25 12.35
N THR A 309 4.44 -6.77 12.63
CA THR A 309 3.33 -6.00 13.21
C THR A 309 3.11 -6.31 14.67
N GLY A 310 3.73 -7.38 15.18
CA GLY A 310 3.54 -7.83 16.55
C GLY A 310 3.73 -9.32 16.73
N GLY A 311 2.99 -9.89 17.68
CA GLY A 311 3.00 -11.32 17.95
C GLY A 311 2.40 -11.73 19.28
N ASP A 312 2.38 -13.04 19.49
CA ASP A 312 1.89 -13.67 20.71
C ASP A 312 3.05 -14.32 21.45
N ILE A 313 3.03 -14.22 22.77
CA ILE A 313 3.88 -14.97 23.70
C ILE A 313 2.94 -15.68 24.68
N ILE A 314 3.14 -16.99 24.83
CA ILE A 314 2.41 -17.80 25.81
C ILE A 314 3.45 -18.44 26.73
N VAL A 315 3.30 -18.22 28.03
CA VAL A 315 4.17 -18.79 29.07
C VAL A 315 3.39 -19.85 29.84
N ASP A 316 4.04 -20.99 30.11
CA ASP A 316 3.43 -22.07 30.89
C ASP A 316 3.13 -21.64 32.34
N ALA A 317 1.86 -21.67 32.70
CA ALA A 317 1.40 -21.38 34.06
C ALA A 317 1.97 -22.36 35.11
N GLY A 318 2.35 -23.57 34.70
CA GLY A 318 2.93 -24.60 35.56
C GLY A 318 4.29 -24.25 36.17
N MET A 319 4.95 -23.20 35.68
CA MET A 319 6.29 -22.80 36.13
C MET A 319 6.29 -21.87 37.34
N GLY A 320 5.15 -21.27 37.67
CA GLY A 320 5.08 -20.19 38.67
C GLY A 320 5.77 -18.90 38.19
N PRO A 321 5.69 -17.82 38.98
CA PRO A 321 6.15 -16.49 38.57
C PRO A 321 7.68 -16.38 38.42
N THR A 322 8.45 -17.17 39.16
CA THR A 322 9.91 -17.04 39.36
C THR A 322 10.80 -17.22 38.11
N LEU A 323 10.27 -17.62 36.96
CA LEU A 323 11.04 -17.76 35.73
C LEU A 323 10.39 -17.04 34.54
N VAL A 324 9.33 -16.29 34.80
CA VAL A 324 8.53 -15.67 33.74
C VAL A 324 9.33 -14.63 33.00
N ASP A 325 10.14 -13.83 33.70
CA ASP A 325 11.03 -12.84 33.10
C ASP A 325 11.97 -13.47 32.06
N TRP A 326 12.54 -14.64 32.35
CA TRP A 326 13.42 -15.35 31.45
C TRP A 326 12.72 -15.83 30.17
N TYR A 327 11.56 -16.47 30.33
CA TYR A 327 10.83 -17.04 29.21
C TYR A 327 10.18 -15.96 28.34
N VAL A 328 9.62 -14.93 28.97
CA VAL A 328 9.11 -13.74 28.28
C VAL A 328 10.26 -13.01 27.60
N GLY A 329 11.37 -12.80 28.31
CA GLY A 329 12.54 -12.10 27.79
C GLY A 329 13.15 -12.81 26.59
N SER A 330 13.34 -14.12 26.64
CA SER A 330 13.84 -14.88 25.48
C SER A 330 12.85 -14.88 24.31
N ALA A 331 11.55 -15.05 24.57
CA ALA A 331 10.50 -14.99 23.55
C ALA A 331 10.39 -13.60 22.90
N LEU A 332 10.52 -12.52 23.68
CA LEU A 332 10.56 -11.15 23.17
C LEU A 332 11.76 -10.92 22.25
N GLY A 333 12.91 -11.52 22.52
CA GLY A 333 14.09 -11.39 21.65
C GLY A 333 13.83 -11.96 20.26
N TYR A 334 13.18 -13.13 20.17
CA TYR A 334 12.75 -13.69 18.89
C TYR A 334 11.66 -12.86 18.20
N LEU A 335 10.71 -12.34 18.99
CA LEU A 335 9.64 -11.49 18.46
C LEU A 335 10.22 -10.21 17.86
N LEU A 336 11.23 -9.62 18.51
CA LEU A 336 11.82 -8.34 18.12
C LEU A 336 12.75 -8.43 16.91
N ALA A 337 13.65 -9.42 16.84
CA ALA A 337 14.59 -9.51 15.72
C ALA A 337 15.32 -10.86 15.57
N ALA A 338 15.52 -11.62 16.64
CA ALA A 338 16.35 -12.83 16.57
C ALA A 338 15.64 -13.95 15.78
N ASP A 339 16.38 -14.61 14.89
CA ASP A 339 15.94 -15.83 14.19
C ASP A 339 16.51 -17.08 14.85
N ASP A 340 17.70 -16.97 15.42
CA ASP A 340 18.38 -18.05 16.13
C ASP A 340 18.80 -17.65 17.55
N ARG A 341 18.96 -18.64 18.43
CA ARG A 341 19.38 -18.42 19.81
C ARG A 341 20.68 -17.61 19.92
N SER A 342 21.61 -17.80 18.98
CA SER A 342 22.88 -17.09 18.95
C SER A 342 22.75 -15.58 18.68
N GLU A 343 21.58 -15.12 18.27
CA GLU A 343 21.31 -13.71 17.97
C GLU A 343 20.61 -13.00 19.13
N LEU A 344 20.07 -13.76 20.08
CA LEU A 344 19.44 -13.17 21.26
C LEU A 344 20.45 -12.30 22.03
N PRO A 345 19.96 -11.31 22.79
CA PRO A 345 20.82 -10.60 23.71
C PRO A 345 21.26 -11.52 24.86
N PRO A 346 22.37 -11.20 25.54
CA PRO A 346 22.60 -11.73 26.88
C PRO A 346 21.37 -11.50 27.76
N PRO A 347 21.10 -12.37 28.73
CA PRO A 347 21.82 -13.62 28.97
C PRO A 347 21.33 -14.76 28.04
N PHE A 348 20.21 -14.59 27.33
CA PHE A 348 19.50 -15.67 26.63
C PHE A 348 20.35 -16.41 25.58
N ARG A 349 21.29 -15.69 24.97
CA ARG A 349 22.24 -16.23 24.00
C ARG A 349 23.14 -17.32 24.57
N ASP A 350 23.80 -17.00 25.67
CA ASP A 350 25.03 -17.68 26.12
C ASP A 350 24.82 -18.49 27.40
N SER A 351 23.75 -18.25 28.15
CA SER A 351 23.53 -18.92 29.45
C SER A 351 22.56 -20.08 29.34
N ASP A 352 22.84 -21.18 30.06
CA ASP A 352 21.79 -22.06 30.57
C ASP A 352 20.98 -21.27 31.63
N LEU A 353 19.71 -21.67 31.84
CA LEU A 353 18.86 -21.32 32.98
C LEU A 353 19.56 -21.50 34.33
N ARG A 354 20.78 -22.08 34.37
CA ARG A 354 21.65 -22.29 35.54
C ARG A 354 23.00 -21.53 35.58
N ASP A 355 23.31 -20.64 34.62
CA ASP A 355 24.43 -19.67 34.69
C ASP A 355 24.19 -18.18 35.17
N ASP A 356 23.17 -17.44 34.71
CA ASP A 356 22.59 -16.12 35.08
C ASP A 356 21.68 -15.90 36.33
N PRO A 357 22.11 -15.69 37.60
CA PRO A 357 21.19 -15.52 38.75
C PRO A 357 20.29 -14.29 38.75
N GLN A 358 20.64 -13.22 38.03
CA GLN A 358 19.89 -11.97 37.97
C GLN A 358 18.62 -12.09 37.12
N TRP A 359 18.64 -13.01 36.16
CA TRP A 359 17.56 -13.31 35.20
C TRP A 359 16.77 -14.57 35.51
N ARG A 360 16.95 -15.10 36.72
CA ARG A 360 16.56 -16.47 37.08
C ARG A 360 15.44 -16.55 38.08
N GLY A 361 14.86 -15.40 38.43
CA GLY A 361 13.98 -15.21 39.59
C GLY A 361 14.19 -16.29 40.66
N VAL A 362 15.40 -16.36 41.23
CA VAL A 362 15.92 -17.44 42.09
C VAL A 362 14.86 -18.38 42.71
N THR A 363 14.69 -19.61 42.19
CA THR A 363 14.13 -20.70 43.03
C THR A 363 15.23 -21.25 43.92
N ASN A 364 15.23 -20.83 45.18
CA ASN A 364 15.88 -21.58 46.23
C ASN A 364 14.81 -22.24 47.08
N GLU A 365 14.45 -23.48 46.75
CA GLU A 365 14.20 -24.51 47.77
C GLU A 365 14.72 -25.84 47.24
N SER A 366 15.91 -26.21 47.74
CA SER A 366 16.31 -27.57 48.11
C SER A 366 16.17 -28.69 47.07
N ALA A 367 17.32 -29.26 46.72
CA ALA A 367 17.41 -30.65 46.30
C ALA A 367 16.47 -31.57 47.09
N TRP A 368 15.61 -32.31 46.38
CA TRP A 368 15.28 -33.72 46.61
C TRP A 368 15.00 -34.43 45.30
#